data_AF-A0A318T543-F1
#
_entry.id   AF-A0A318T543-F1
#
_cell.length_a   1.000
_cell.length_b   1.000
_cell.length_c   1.000
_cell.angle_alpha   90.00
_cell.angle_beta   90.00
_cell.angle_gamma   90.00
#
_symmetry.space_group_name_H-M   'P 1'
#
loop_
_entity.id
_entity.type
_entity.pdbx_description
1 polymer ?
#
loop_
_entity_poly.entity_id
_entity_poly.type
_entity_poly.pdbx_seq_one_letter_code
_entity_poly.pdbx_strand_id
1 'polypeptide(L)' 'MAFEDIKAEIALLFQEMINQPEGAAEIREAIREKLNELKANGMPLPKDLVELEKRLGTDFDV' A
#
# COMPACT_ATOMS: atom_id res chain seq x y z
N MET A 1 7.40 5.15 -16.73
CA MET A 1 8.17 5.93 -15.76
C MET A 1 7.28 6.21 -14.54
N ALA A 2 6.20 6.99 -14.65
CA ALA A 2 5.28 7.28 -13.52
C ALA A 2 4.74 6.06 -12.72
N PHE A 3 4.50 4.90 -13.35
CA PHE A 3 3.99 3.71 -12.63
C PHE A 3 5.02 3.01 -11.75
N GLU A 4 6.29 2.95 -12.20
CA GLU A 4 7.36 2.37 -11.38
C GLU A 4 7.66 3.27 -10.18
N ASP A 5 7.51 4.59 -10.36
CA ASP A 5 7.71 5.58 -9.30
C ASP A 5 6.66 5.42 -8.18
N ILE A 6 5.38 5.30 -8.53
CA ILE A 6 4.31 5.07 -7.53
C ILE A 6 4.50 3.73 -6.82
N LYS A 7 4.91 2.69 -7.53
CA LYS A 7 5.25 1.40 -6.91
C LYS A 7 6.40 1.52 -5.92
N ALA A 8 7.46 2.24 -6.28
CA ALA A 8 8.62 2.46 -5.43
C ALA A 8 8.23 3.25 -4.16
N GLU A 9 7.37 4.26 -4.28
CA GLU A 9 6.84 4.98 -3.13
C GLU A 9 6.03 4.08 -2.20
N ILE A 10 5.15 3.23 -2.73
CA ILE A 10 4.37 2.30 -1.89
C ILE A 10 5.28 1.26 -1.23
N ALA A 11 6.29 0.76 -1.96
CA ALA A 11 7.28 -0.15 -1.40
C ALA A 11 8.09 0.49 -0.26
N LEU A 12 8.46 1.76 -0.40
CA LEU A 12 9.15 2.52 0.64
C LEU A 12 8.27 2.68 1.89
N LEU A 13 7.01 3.13 1.71
CA LEU A 13 6.04 3.23 2.80
C LEU A 13 5.84 1.88 3.50
N PHE A 14 5.84 0.78 2.75
CA PHE A 14 5.74 -0.54 3.34
C PHE A 14 6.96 -0.93 4.17
N GLN A 15 8.17 -0.62 3.68
CA GLN A 15 9.39 -0.82 4.46
C GLN A 15 9.38 0.03 5.73
N GLU A 16 8.90 1.27 5.65
CA GLU A 16 8.71 2.13 6.83
C GLU A 16 7.70 1.55 7.81
N MET A 17 6.57 1.01 7.34
CA MET A 17 5.56 0.36 8.18
C MET A 17 6.12 -0.85 8.95
N ILE A 18 6.98 -1.63 8.30
CA ILE A 18 7.65 -2.80 8.92
C ILE A 18 8.71 -2.34 9.93
N ASN A 19 9.47 -1.31 9.61
CA ASN A 19 10.54 -0.81 10.45
C ASN A 19 10.03 0.04 11.64
N GLN A 20 8.87 0.68 11.49
CA GLN A 20 8.24 1.54 12.49
C GLN A 20 6.76 1.13 12.71
N PRO A 21 6.52 0.08 13.52
CA PRO A 21 5.17 -0.38 13.82
C PRO A 21 4.32 0.66 14.58
N GLU A 22 4.97 1.60 15.29
CA GLU A 22 4.31 2.68 16.04
C GLU A 22 3.54 3.65 15.12
N GLY A 23 4.10 3.95 13.95
CA GLY A 23 3.48 4.79 12.90
C GLY A 23 2.69 3.99 11.87
N ALA A 24 2.54 2.68 12.06
CA ALA A 24 1.94 1.83 11.03
C ALA A 24 0.49 2.20 10.71
N ALA A 25 -0.27 2.78 11.65
CA ALA A 25 -1.64 3.22 11.37
C ALA A 25 -1.70 4.33 10.32
N GLU A 26 -0.89 5.39 10.46
CA GLU A 26 -0.82 6.49 9.50
C GLU A 26 -0.26 6.01 8.15
N ILE A 27 0.79 5.19 8.19
CA ILE A 27 1.40 4.64 6.97
C ILE A 27 0.41 3.73 6.22
N ARG A 28 -0.43 2.96 6.94
CA ARG A 28 -1.49 2.16 6.33
C ARG A 28 -2.52 3.00 5.59
N GLU A 29 -2.93 4.14 6.15
CA GLU A 29 -3.85 5.05 5.47
C GLU A 29 -3.22 5.63 4.21
N ALA A 30 -1.98 6.11 4.28
CA ALA A 30 -1.26 6.63 3.12
C ALA A 30 -1.09 5.59 2.00
N ILE A 31 -0.80 4.34 2.36
CA ILE A 31 -0.72 3.24 1.38
C ILE A 31 -2.10 2.98 0.76
N ARG A 32 -3.18 2.97 1.56
CA ARG A 32 -4.55 2.72 1.08
C ARG A 32 -5.01 3.80 0.09
N GLU A 33 -4.71 5.06 0.35
CA GLU A 33 -5.02 6.16 -0.57
C GLU A 33 -4.30 5.99 -1.90
N LYS A 34 -2.98 5.74 -1.88
CA LYS A 34 -2.18 5.48 -3.09
C LYS A 34 -2.68 4.27 -3.87
N LEU A 35 -3.10 3.20 -3.20
CA LEU A 35 -3.70 2.03 -3.84
C LEU A 35 -5.04 2.34 -4.52
N ASN A 36 -5.90 3.13 -3.86
CA ASN A 36 -7.16 3.57 -4.43
C ASN A 36 -6.96 4.46 -5.64
N GLU A 37 -5.97 5.36 -5.62
CA GLU A 37 -5.61 6.17 -6.80
C GLU A 37 -5.16 5.30 -7.97
N LEU A 38 -4.31 4.30 -7.74
CA LEU A 38 -3.89 3.35 -8.77
C LEU A 38 -5.08 2.56 -9.35
N LYS A 39 -5.99 2.11 -8.48
CA LYS A 39 -7.20 1.38 -8.87
C LYS A 39 -8.18 2.27 -9.64
N ALA A 40 -8.32 3.53 -9.23
CA ALA A 40 -9.15 4.54 -9.91
C ALA A 40 -8.62 4.89 -11.30
N ASN A 41 -7.30 4.83 -11.50
CA ASN A 41 -6.67 4.93 -12.82
C ASN A 41 -6.90 3.70 -13.72
N GLY A 42 -7.68 2.70 -13.27
CA GLY A 42 -8.10 1.55 -14.07
C GLY A 42 -6.97 0.55 -14.36
N MET A 43 -5.85 0.63 -13.62
CA MET A 43 -4.69 -0.22 -13.84
C MET A 43 -4.75 -1.46 -12.95
N PRO A 44 -4.34 -2.64 -13.45
CA PRO A 44 -4.23 -3.83 -12.62
C PRO A 44 -3.15 -3.61 -11.55
N LEU A 45 -3.55 -3.74 -10.28
CA LEU A 45 -2.61 -3.65 -9.16
C LEU A 45 -1.57 -4.78 -9.27
N PRO A 46 -0.28 -4.48 -9.16
CA PRO A 46 0.78 -5.49 -9.11
C PRO A 46 0.59 -6.43 -7.92
N LYS A 47 1.04 -7.69 -8.05
CA LYS A 47 0.83 -8.75 -7.05
C LYS A 47 1.26 -8.35 -5.65
N ASP A 48 2.38 -7.64 -5.53
CA ASP A 48 2.91 -7.18 -4.24
C ASP A 48 1.94 -6.24 -3.51
N LEU A 49 1.21 -5.41 -4.25
CA LEU A 49 0.19 -4.50 -3.72
C LEU A 49 -1.12 -5.22 -3.38
N VAL A 50 -1.50 -6.21 -4.18
CA VAL A 50 -2.68 -7.06 -3.90
C VAL A 50 -2.46 -7.90 -2.64
N GLU A 51 -1.24 -8.41 -2.47
CA GLU A 51 -0.86 -9.16 -1.28
C GLU A 51 -0.85 -8.26 -0.03
N LEU A 52 -0.44 -7.01 -0.19
CA LEU A 52 -0.51 -5.99 0.85
C LEU A 52 -1.97 -5.64 1.21
N GLU A 53 -2.85 -5.39 0.22
CA GLU A 53 -4.28 -5.15 0.47
C GLU A 53 -4.91 -6.31 1.24
N LYS A 54 -4.55 -7.57 0.92
CA LYS A 54 -4.99 -8.75 1.67
C LYS A 54 -4.46 -8.77 3.10
N ARG A 55 -3.18 -8.47 3.31
CA ARG A 55 -2.59 -8.43 4.67
C ARG A 55 -3.25 -7.35 5.52
N LEU A 56 -3.47 -6.16 4.94
CA LEU A 56 -4.15 -5.06 5.60
C LEU A 56 -5.63 -5.36 5.86
N GLY A 57 -6.36 -5.89 4.88
CA GLY A 57 -7.79 -6.20 5.01
C GLY A 57 -8.09 -7.31 6.03
N THR A 58 -7.15 -8.24 6.23
CA THR A 58 -7.29 -9.31 7.23
C THR A 58 -7.27 -8.77 8.67
N ASP A 59 -6.61 -7.64 8.92
CA ASP A 59 -6.58 -6.99 10.25
C ASP A 59 -7.86 -6.20 10.58
N PHE A 60 -8.78 -6.01 9.62
CA PHE A 60 -10.03 -5.23 9.80
C PHE A 60 -11.29 -6.09 10.03
N ASP A 61 -11.21 -7.42 9.93
CA ASP A 61 -12.33 -8.35 10.23
C ASP A 61 -12.18 -8.97 11.63
N VAL A 62 -12.33 -8.18 12.70
CA VAL A 62 -12.59 -8.66 14.08
C VAL A 62 -13.60 -7.79 14.83
#